data_AF-A0AA36MYG1-F1
#
_entry.id   AF-A0AA36MYG1-F1
#
_cell.length_a   1.000
_cell.length_b   1.000
_cell.length_c   1.000
_cell.angle_alpha   90.00
_cell.angle_beta   90.00
_cell.angle_gamma   90.00
#
_symmetry.space_group_name_H-M   'P 1'
#
loop_
_entity.id
_entity.type
_entity.pdbx_description
1 polymer ?
#
loop_
_entity_poly.entity_id
_entity_poly.type
_entity_poly.pdbx_seq_one_letter_code
_entity_poly.pdbx_strand_id
1 'polypeptide(L)'
;SPPPLSSGGAIFGLGSQEEPAAMTQGAVVVEHTLVSAARRAVQAAQEANEAAQADDCTPTSVKEHMERVLQESAAVLEAAELTARRRQTFAEFTSMLSEEVKEAAEESMTEATRAAERTLRQAKSLVEDHFHIDEAFRMLGPLRQDSNLARDMHDWFNLLALLPVIYLNLRNWCCVTFSLSIVRNTLMEKSVVEMWHGEVFQEFWWTTLAYFIADIIWVVVLPDCVKSPGVILKHHFATVGYIFIPKLRPEHGWLMGACMIVEVNTWFLIARRALNKRGDRMFTTGVTVWKSIRMSTISFCFYLTWFVIRLIIYPYLMVVIVREWIKESHRVGTPLNIIAITPVMQCVFIFLNMKWTVDLIRSKLKGRGASKGL
;
A
#
# COMPACT_ATOMS: atom_id res chain seq x y z
N SER A 1 6.09 -50.43 18.91
CA SER A 1 4.76 -51.06 18.95
C SER A 1 4.13 -50.83 20.31
N PRO A 2 3.08 -49.99 20.42
CA PRO A 2 2.23 -49.92 21.59
C PRO A 2 0.95 -50.78 21.42
N PRO A 3 0.30 -51.18 22.53
CA PRO A 3 -0.71 -52.24 22.60
C PRO A 3 -2.16 -51.77 22.30
N PRO A 4 -3.11 -52.71 22.12
CA PRO A 4 -4.47 -52.40 21.67
C PRO A 4 -5.35 -51.93 22.84
N LEU A 5 -6.21 -50.94 22.59
CA LEU A 5 -7.27 -50.54 23.50
C LEU A 5 -8.63 -51.02 22.99
N SER A 6 -9.32 -51.65 23.92
CA SER A 6 -10.55 -52.42 23.81
C SER A 6 -11.80 -51.57 23.64
N SER A 7 -12.76 -52.20 22.97
CA SER A 7 -14.18 -51.91 22.86
C SER A 7 -14.89 -51.58 24.18
N GLY A 8 -15.66 -50.49 24.18
CA GLY A 8 -16.73 -50.22 25.14
C GLY A 8 -17.89 -49.57 24.38
N GLY A 9 -18.94 -50.36 24.13
CA GLY A 9 -20.15 -49.92 23.44
C GLY A 9 -21.07 -49.12 24.36
N ALA A 10 -21.69 -48.08 23.82
CA ALA A 10 -22.90 -47.47 24.34
C ALA A 10 -23.88 -47.33 23.18
N ILE A 11 -24.96 -48.10 23.25
CA ILE A 11 -26.10 -48.07 22.34
C ILE A 11 -26.96 -46.87 22.75
N PHE A 12 -26.97 -45.81 21.94
CA PHE A 12 -27.99 -44.77 21.99
C PHE A 12 -28.89 -44.94 20.77
N GLY A 13 -30.16 -45.27 21.02
CA GLY A 13 -31.19 -45.35 20.00
C GLY A 13 -31.49 -43.95 19.45
N LEU A 14 -31.10 -43.71 18.21
CA LEU A 14 -31.55 -42.56 17.42
C LEU A 14 -32.90 -42.92 16.81
N GLY A 15 -33.95 -42.27 17.32
CA GLY A 15 -35.23 -42.22 16.62
C GLY A 15 -35.05 -41.48 15.30
N SER A 16 -35.41 -42.14 14.20
CA SER A 16 -35.48 -41.54 12.87
C SER A 16 -36.63 -40.54 12.85
N GLN A 17 -36.32 -39.25 13.06
CA GLN A 17 -37.19 -38.17 12.59
C GLN A 17 -36.97 -38.02 11.09
N GLU A 18 -37.98 -38.38 10.30
CA GLU A 18 -38.05 -38.03 8.89
C GLU A 18 -38.21 -36.51 8.78
N GLU A 19 -37.13 -35.82 8.41
CA GLU A 19 -37.19 -34.42 7.99
C GLU A 19 -37.99 -34.29 6.68
N PRO A 20 -38.87 -33.29 6.54
CA PRO A 20 -39.63 -33.07 5.33
C PRO A 20 -38.72 -32.56 4.19
N ALA A 21 -38.29 -33.47 3.32
CA ALA A 21 -37.43 -33.22 2.16
C ALA A 21 -37.93 -32.16 1.16
N ALA A 22 -39.16 -31.68 1.30
CA ALA A 22 -39.76 -30.66 0.42
C ALA A 22 -39.34 -29.21 0.75
N MET A 23 -38.90 -28.92 1.98
CA MET A 23 -38.58 -27.54 2.40
C MET A 23 -37.16 -27.11 2.01
N THR A 24 -36.19 -28.02 2.02
CA THR A 24 -34.80 -27.75 1.65
C THR A 24 -34.61 -27.43 0.16
N GLN A 25 -35.44 -28.00 -0.73
CA GLN A 25 -35.38 -27.66 -2.17
C GLN A 25 -35.79 -26.21 -2.46
N GLY A 26 -36.72 -25.62 -1.70
CA GLY A 26 -37.19 -24.25 -1.93
C GLY A 26 -36.16 -23.17 -1.58
N ALA A 27 -35.38 -23.36 -0.51
CA ALA A 27 -34.36 -22.42 -0.07
C ALA A 27 -33.16 -22.38 -1.02
N VAL A 28 -32.72 -23.55 -1.50
CA VAL A 28 -31.59 -23.68 -2.44
C VAL A 28 -31.88 -22.98 -3.77
N VAL A 29 -33.12 -23.05 -4.26
CA VAL A 29 -33.51 -22.38 -5.53
C VAL A 29 -33.47 -20.85 -5.40
N VAL A 30 -33.88 -20.29 -4.26
CA VAL A 30 -33.92 -18.83 -4.04
C VAL A 30 -32.51 -18.25 -3.91
N GLU A 31 -31.64 -18.91 -3.15
CA GLU A 31 -30.24 -18.52 -3.01
C GLU A 31 -29.52 -18.57 -4.37
N HIS A 32 -29.77 -19.63 -5.15
CA HIS A 32 -29.25 -19.72 -6.51
C HIS A 32 -29.76 -18.60 -7.42
N THR A 33 -31.01 -18.16 -7.27
CA THR A 33 -31.61 -17.09 -8.09
C THR A 33 -30.99 -15.73 -7.78
N LEU A 34 -30.83 -15.40 -6.49
CA LEU A 34 -30.19 -14.16 -6.05
C LEU A 34 -28.71 -14.11 -6.44
N VAL A 35 -27.97 -15.21 -6.22
CA VAL A 35 -26.55 -15.33 -6.60
C VAL A 35 -26.39 -15.25 -8.12
N SER A 36 -27.29 -15.88 -8.88
CA SER A 36 -27.31 -15.81 -10.35
C SER A 36 -27.56 -14.39 -10.85
N ALA A 37 -28.53 -13.67 -10.29
CA ALA A 37 -28.80 -12.28 -10.63
C ALA A 37 -27.62 -11.36 -10.28
N ALA A 38 -27.02 -11.54 -9.12
CA ALA A 38 -25.85 -10.76 -8.70
C ALA A 38 -24.65 -11.00 -9.65
N ARG A 39 -24.45 -12.24 -10.09
CA ARG A 39 -23.40 -12.60 -11.04
C ARG A 39 -23.62 -11.94 -12.40
N ARG A 40 -24.86 -11.90 -12.90
CA ARG A 40 -25.20 -11.20 -14.15
C ARG A 40 -25.02 -9.70 -14.05
N ALA A 41 -25.41 -9.07 -12.94
CA ALA A 41 -25.20 -7.64 -12.71
C ALA A 41 -23.70 -7.28 -12.71
N VAL A 42 -22.88 -8.10 -12.05
CA VAL A 42 -21.41 -7.92 -12.06
C VAL A 42 -20.83 -8.11 -13.46
N GLN A 43 -21.27 -9.13 -14.19
CA GLN A 43 -20.81 -9.37 -15.56
C GLN A 43 -21.20 -8.22 -16.50
N ALA A 44 -22.45 -7.74 -16.42
CA ALA A 44 -22.91 -6.59 -17.19
C ALA A 44 -22.08 -5.33 -16.88
N ALA A 45 -21.69 -5.13 -15.62
CA ALA A 45 -20.85 -4.00 -15.22
C ALA A 45 -19.41 -4.11 -15.74
N GLN A 46 -18.88 -5.33 -15.84
CA GLN A 46 -17.59 -5.59 -16.48
C GLN A 46 -17.65 -5.31 -17.99
N GLU A 47 -18.66 -5.83 -18.69
CA GLU A 47 -18.89 -5.59 -20.12
C GLU A 47 -19.02 -4.08 -20.42
N ALA A 48 -19.79 -3.37 -19.60
CA ALA A 48 -19.92 -1.92 -19.63
C ALA A 48 -18.58 -1.17 -19.52
N ASN A 49 -17.74 -1.58 -18.56
CA ASN A 49 -16.45 -0.97 -18.35
C ASN A 49 -15.45 -1.30 -19.47
N GLU A 50 -15.47 -2.54 -19.99
CA GLU A 50 -14.65 -2.93 -21.14
C GLU A 50 -15.04 -2.17 -22.40
N ALA A 51 -16.34 -2.03 -22.67
CA ALA A 51 -16.87 -1.23 -23.77
C ALA A 51 -16.42 0.24 -23.63
N ALA A 52 -16.55 0.85 -22.45
CA ALA A 52 -16.11 2.21 -22.20
C ALA A 52 -14.59 2.43 -22.36
N GLN A 53 -13.79 1.37 -22.26
CA GLN A 53 -12.34 1.42 -22.43
C GLN A 53 -11.87 1.10 -23.85
N ALA A 54 -12.74 0.61 -24.73
CA ALA A 54 -12.41 0.34 -26.12
C ALA A 54 -12.40 1.65 -26.94
N ASP A 55 -11.30 1.91 -27.66
CA ASP A 55 -11.09 3.16 -28.43
C ASP A 55 -12.16 3.42 -29.51
N ASP A 56 -12.87 2.37 -29.96
CA ASP A 56 -13.90 2.45 -31.01
C ASP A 56 -15.34 2.46 -30.47
N CYS A 57 -15.54 2.58 -29.15
CA CYS A 57 -16.87 2.48 -28.58
C CYS A 57 -17.69 3.75 -28.78
N THR A 58 -18.84 3.63 -29.44
CA THR A 58 -19.76 4.75 -29.61
C THR A 58 -20.49 5.03 -28.28
N PRO A 59 -20.82 6.31 -27.97
CA PRO A 59 -21.56 6.66 -26.76
C PRO A 59 -22.87 5.85 -26.57
N THR A 60 -23.48 5.44 -27.69
CA THR A 60 -24.67 4.60 -27.71
C THR A 60 -24.42 3.20 -27.14
N SER A 61 -23.28 2.57 -27.48
CA SER A 61 -22.94 1.24 -26.98
C SER A 61 -22.67 1.25 -25.47
N VAL A 62 -21.93 2.27 -24.97
CA VAL A 62 -21.72 2.44 -23.52
C VAL A 62 -23.05 2.62 -22.81
N LYS A 63 -23.97 3.42 -23.38
CA LYS A 63 -25.31 3.63 -22.83
C LYS A 63 -26.11 2.33 -22.74
N GLU A 64 -26.12 1.51 -23.80
CA GLU A 64 -26.81 0.22 -23.82
C GLU A 64 -26.26 -0.74 -22.75
N HIS A 65 -24.94 -0.82 -22.60
CA HIS A 65 -24.34 -1.64 -21.54
C HIS A 65 -24.72 -1.13 -20.13
N MET A 66 -24.81 0.18 -19.94
CA MET A 66 -25.21 0.77 -18.66
C MET A 66 -26.69 0.55 -18.33
N GLU A 67 -27.57 0.63 -19.34
CA GLU A 67 -28.98 0.26 -19.19
C GLU A 67 -29.12 -1.22 -18.77
N ARG A 68 -28.30 -2.11 -19.35
CA ARG A 68 -28.26 -3.52 -18.95
C ARG A 68 -27.78 -3.73 -17.51
N VAL A 69 -26.78 -2.96 -17.05
CA VAL A 69 -26.35 -2.97 -15.64
C VAL A 69 -27.48 -2.57 -14.71
N LEU A 70 -28.21 -1.51 -15.05
CA LEU A 70 -29.33 -1.03 -14.25
C LEU A 70 -30.47 -2.07 -14.19
N GLN A 71 -30.78 -2.71 -15.31
CA GLN A 71 -31.78 -3.78 -15.38
C GLN A 71 -31.39 -4.98 -14.52
N GLU A 72 -30.16 -5.49 -14.64
CA GLU A 72 -29.70 -6.62 -13.83
C GLU A 72 -29.61 -6.26 -12.34
N SER A 73 -29.23 -5.01 -12.01
CA SER A 73 -29.22 -4.52 -10.63
C SER A 73 -30.64 -4.42 -10.05
N ALA A 74 -31.62 -3.99 -10.85
CA ALA A 74 -33.02 -4.00 -10.46
C ALA A 74 -33.54 -5.43 -10.23
N ALA A 75 -33.15 -6.39 -11.08
CA ALA A 75 -33.49 -7.80 -10.91
C ALA A 75 -32.87 -8.41 -9.64
N VAL A 76 -31.67 -7.98 -9.24
CA VAL A 76 -31.06 -8.36 -7.95
C VAL A 76 -31.88 -7.80 -6.78
N LEU A 77 -32.31 -6.54 -6.89
CA LEU A 77 -33.11 -5.90 -5.85
C LEU A 77 -34.45 -6.61 -5.68
N GLU A 78 -35.13 -6.92 -6.78
CA GLU A 78 -36.39 -7.66 -6.79
C GLU A 78 -36.23 -9.09 -6.25
N ALA A 79 -35.17 -9.80 -6.64
CA ALA A 79 -34.86 -11.12 -6.10
C ALA A 79 -34.56 -11.06 -4.59
N ALA A 80 -33.88 -10.01 -4.11
CA ALA A 80 -33.62 -9.78 -2.70
C ALA A 80 -34.91 -9.47 -1.93
N GLU A 81 -35.80 -8.64 -2.49
CA GLU A 81 -37.12 -8.35 -1.93
C GLU A 81 -38.02 -9.59 -1.87
N LEU A 82 -38.05 -10.41 -2.93
CA LEU A 82 -38.76 -11.69 -2.95
C LEU A 82 -38.21 -12.64 -1.90
N THR A 83 -36.89 -12.71 -1.75
CA THR A 83 -36.24 -13.49 -0.70
C THR A 83 -36.63 -12.99 0.69
N ALA A 84 -36.70 -11.67 0.89
CA ALA A 84 -37.12 -11.05 2.14
C ALA A 84 -38.60 -11.31 2.46
N ARG A 85 -39.50 -11.21 1.47
CA ARG A 85 -40.94 -11.51 1.62
C ARG A 85 -41.18 -12.99 1.91
N ARG A 86 -40.46 -13.90 1.26
CA ARG A 86 -40.57 -15.35 1.52
C ARG A 86 -40.04 -15.72 2.92
N ARG A 87 -39.10 -14.94 3.46
CA ARG A 87 -38.63 -15.07 4.84
C ARG A 87 -39.67 -14.59 5.85
N GLN A 88 -40.48 -13.57 5.53
CA GLN A 88 -41.65 -13.20 6.36
C GLN A 88 -42.66 -14.35 6.47
N THR A 89 -42.93 -15.09 5.39
CA THR A 89 -43.80 -16.28 5.46
C THR A 89 -43.17 -17.46 6.21
N PHE A 90 -41.84 -17.53 6.29
CA PHE A 90 -41.16 -18.53 7.13
C PHE A 90 -41.23 -18.16 8.62
N ALA A 91 -41.19 -16.86 8.95
CA ALA A 91 -41.41 -16.35 10.31
C ALA A 91 -42.83 -16.65 10.84
N GLU A 92 -43.83 -16.67 9.95
CA GLU A 92 -45.18 -17.15 10.29
C GLU A 92 -45.21 -18.68 10.53
N PHE A 93 -44.39 -19.45 9.82
CA PHE A 93 -44.29 -20.91 10.00
C PHE A 93 -43.49 -21.31 11.26
N THR A 94 -42.45 -20.55 11.63
CA THR A 94 -41.72 -20.74 12.90
C THR A 94 -42.49 -20.26 14.12
N SER A 95 -43.61 -19.53 13.97
CA SER A 95 -44.51 -19.27 15.11
C SER A 95 -45.13 -20.55 15.71
N MET A 96 -45.04 -21.69 14.99
CA MET A 96 -45.42 -23.03 15.46
C MET A 96 -44.25 -23.87 16.00
N LEU A 97 -42.99 -23.45 15.81
CA LEU A 97 -41.80 -24.18 16.26
C LEU A 97 -41.11 -23.36 17.36
N SER A 98 -41.11 -23.91 18.59
CA SER A 98 -40.44 -23.48 19.83
C SER A 98 -39.69 -22.13 19.79
N GLU A 99 -39.99 -21.23 20.72
CA GLU A 99 -39.38 -19.88 20.89
C GLU A 99 -37.84 -19.86 20.72
N GLU A 100 -37.13 -20.93 21.09
CA GLU A 100 -35.67 -21.05 20.90
C GLU A 100 -35.23 -21.03 19.42
N VAL A 101 -36.02 -21.61 18.51
CA VAL A 101 -35.73 -21.61 17.07
C VAL A 101 -35.97 -20.23 16.47
N LYS A 102 -36.97 -19.51 17.00
CA LYS A 102 -37.29 -18.15 16.58
C LYS A 102 -36.17 -17.17 16.99
N GLU A 103 -35.69 -17.26 18.24
CA GLU A 103 -34.61 -16.41 18.73
C GLU A 103 -33.30 -16.63 17.94
N ALA A 104 -32.92 -17.90 17.69
CA ALA A 104 -31.75 -18.23 16.88
C ALA A 104 -31.87 -17.77 15.41
N ALA A 105 -33.07 -17.83 14.82
CA ALA A 105 -33.32 -17.35 13.46
C ALA A 105 -33.26 -15.81 13.37
N GLU A 106 -33.79 -15.10 14.36
CA GLU A 106 -33.72 -13.64 14.45
C GLU A 106 -32.27 -13.16 14.64
N GLU A 107 -31.48 -13.83 15.49
CA GLU A 107 -30.06 -13.51 15.68
C GLU A 107 -29.26 -13.70 14.38
N SER A 108 -29.41 -14.86 13.73
CA SER A 108 -28.76 -15.17 12.44
C SER A 108 -29.15 -14.17 11.33
N MET A 109 -30.43 -13.77 11.27
CA MET A 109 -30.92 -12.77 10.32
C MET A 109 -30.29 -11.39 10.56
N THR A 110 -30.13 -11.02 11.83
CA THR A 110 -29.53 -9.74 12.22
C THR A 110 -28.03 -9.71 11.85
N GLU A 111 -27.32 -10.82 12.03
CA GLU A 111 -25.92 -10.94 11.61
C GLU A 111 -25.75 -10.88 10.09
N ALA A 112 -26.57 -11.61 9.34
CA ALA A 112 -26.54 -11.61 7.88
C ALA A 112 -26.81 -10.21 7.27
N THR A 113 -27.80 -9.49 7.82
CA THR A 113 -28.11 -8.11 7.41
C THR A 113 -26.93 -7.18 7.66
N ARG A 114 -26.30 -7.26 8.84
CA ARG A 114 -25.10 -6.49 9.18
C ARG A 114 -23.92 -6.83 8.25
N ALA A 115 -23.75 -8.09 7.86
CA ALA A 115 -22.72 -8.51 6.92
C ALA A 115 -22.96 -7.96 5.50
N ALA A 116 -24.19 -8.00 5.02
CA ALA A 116 -24.58 -7.44 3.73
C ALA A 116 -24.38 -5.92 3.68
N GLU A 117 -24.80 -5.19 4.71
CA GLU A 117 -24.58 -3.74 4.82
C GLU A 117 -23.09 -3.38 4.82
N ARG A 118 -22.24 -4.17 5.51
CA ARG A 118 -20.79 -3.97 5.49
C ARG A 118 -20.23 -4.14 4.09
N THR A 119 -20.64 -5.18 3.37
CA THR A 119 -20.22 -5.44 1.98
C THR A 119 -20.68 -4.33 1.05
N LEU A 120 -21.93 -3.87 1.18
CA LEU A 120 -22.49 -2.78 0.37
C LEU A 120 -21.78 -1.45 0.64
N ARG A 121 -21.50 -1.11 1.91
CA ARG A 121 -20.72 0.08 2.28
C ARG A 121 -19.28 0.01 1.76
N GLN A 122 -18.65 -1.16 1.79
CA GLN A 122 -17.32 -1.36 1.22
C GLN A 122 -17.34 -1.17 -0.30
N ALA A 123 -18.30 -1.77 -1.01
CA ALA A 123 -18.47 -1.61 -2.44
C ALA A 123 -18.76 -0.15 -2.82
N LYS A 124 -19.67 0.52 -2.10
CA LYS A 124 -19.97 1.93 -2.29
C LYS A 124 -18.73 2.82 -2.06
N SER A 125 -17.97 2.59 -0.99
CA SER A 125 -16.72 3.33 -0.75
C SER A 125 -15.69 3.07 -1.85
N LEU A 126 -15.61 1.85 -2.40
CA LEU A 126 -14.72 1.53 -3.51
C LEU A 126 -15.14 2.27 -4.78
N VAL A 127 -16.44 2.36 -5.06
CA VAL A 127 -16.97 3.09 -6.22
C VAL A 127 -16.74 4.59 -6.04
N GLU A 128 -17.04 5.17 -4.86
CA GLU A 128 -16.79 6.58 -4.53
C GLU A 128 -15.30 6.95 -4.56
N ASP A 129 -14.43 6.01 -4.17
CA ASP A 129 -12.98 6.19 -4.24
C ASP A 129 -12.45 6.18 -5.68
N HIS A 130 -13.14 5.51 -6.61
CA HIS A 130 -12.66 5.30 -7.99
C HIS A 130 -13.40 6.11 -9.03
N PHE A 131 -14.57 6.68 -8.73
CA PHE A 131 -15.37 7.44 -9.69
C PHE A 131 -15.80 8.77 -9.08
N HIS A 132 -15.75 9.83 -9.88
CA HIS A 132 -16.43 11.08 -9.52
C HIS A 132 -17.93 10.82 -9.64
N ILE A 133 -18.66 10.80 -8.52
CA ILE A 133 -20.12 10.79 -8.56
C ILE A 133 -20.57 12.22 -8.80
N ASP A 134 -21.06 12.50 -10.00
CA ASP A 134 -21.72 13.77 -10.27
C ASP A 134 -23.14 13.70 -9.70
N GLU A 135 -23.37 14.35 -8.55
CA GLU A 135 -24.67 14.34 -7.86
C GLU A 135 -25.80 14.89 -8.74
N ALA A 136 -25.48 15.76 -9.71
CA ALA A 136 -26.46 16.33 -10.62
C ALA A 136 -27.02 15.31 -11.62
N PHE A 137 -26.23 14.29 -11.99
CA PHE A 137 -26.61 13.35 -13.04
C PHE A 137 -26.74 11.90 -12.56
N ARG A 138 -26.33 11.56 -11.32
CA ARG A 138 -26.27 10.18 -10.81
C ARG A 138 -25.56 9.21 -11.77
N MET A 139 -24.71 9.72 -12.65
CA MET A 139 -23.88 8.93 -13.55
C MET A 139 -22.49 8.80 -12.92
N LEU A 140 -21.89 7.62 -13.06
CA LEU A 140 -20.47 7.45 -12.78
C LEU A 140 -19.71 8.33 -13.76
N GLY A 141 -19.15 9.44 -13.25
CA GLY A 141 -18.24 10.27 -14.03
C GLY A 141 -17.01 9.48 -14.46
N PRO A 142 -16.12 10.06 -15.29
CA PRO A 142 -14.85 9.44 -15.62
C PRO A 142 -14.16 8.95 -14.33
N LEU A 143 -13.49 7.80 -14.44
CA LEU A 143 -12.67 7.25 -13.36
C LEU A 143 -11.92 8.42 -12.71
N ARG A 144 -11.97 8.50 -11.39
CA ARG A 144 -11.06 9.26 -10.55
C ARG A 144 -9.67 8.64 -10.70
N GLN A 145 -9.16 8.62 -11.94
CA GLN A 145 -7.76 8.75 -12.20
C GLN A 145 -7.36 9.93 -11.32
N ASP A 146 -6.44 9.68 -10.40
CA ASP A 146 -5.69 10.73 -9.71
C ASP A 146 -4.95 11.54 -10.80
N SER A 147 -5.65 12.27 -11.66
CA SER A 147 -5.15 13.38 -12.47
C SER A 147 -4.87 14.55 -11.53
N ASN A 148 -4.32 14.23 -10.37
CA ASN A 148 -3.78 15.17 -9.43
C ASN A 148 -2.48 15.63 -10.07
N LEU A 149 -2.62 16.52 -11.07
CA LEU A 149 -1.55 17.11 -11.85
C LEU A 149 -0.45 17.63 -10.93
N ALA A 150 -0.82 18.15 -9.75
CA ALA A 150 0.11 18.55 -8.70
C ALA A 150 1.03 17.41 -8.24
N ARG A 151 0.48 16.21 -7.98
CA ARG A 151 1.27 15.01 -7.64
C ARG A 151 2.16 14.57 -8.78
N ASP A 152 1.65 14.59 -10.00
CA ASP A 152 2.42 14.21 -11.19
C ASP A 152 3.59 15.17 -11.44
N MET A 153 3.35 16.48 -11.33
CA MET A 153 4.38 17.50 -11.43
C MET A 153 5.42 17.37 -10.33
N HIS A 154 4.98 17.09 -9.10
CA HIS A 154 5.86 16.85 -7.95
C HIS A 154 6.73 15.60 -8.10
N ASP A 155 6.17 14.48 -8.59
CA ASP A 155 6.92 13.26 -8.88
C ASP A 155 7.98 13.52 -9.97
N TRP A 156 7.64 14.27 -11.03
CA TRP A 156 8.61 14.64 -12.08
C TRP A 156 9.69 15.61 -11.59
N PHE A 157 9.32 16.61 -10.78
CA PHE A 157 10.27 17.51 -10.12
C PHE A 157 11.29 16.69 -9.31
N ASN A 158 10.82 15.79 -8.45
CA ASN A 158 11.69 14.98 -7.61
C ASN A 158 12.57 14.03 -8.43
N LEU A 159 12.06 13.44 -9.52
CA LEU A 159 12.86 12.59 -10.40
C LEU A 159 14.07 13.32 -11.00
N LEU A 160 13.92 14.60 -11.32
CA LEU A 160 14.99 15.42 -11.88
C LEU A 160 15.89 16.00 -10.78
N ALA A 161 15.30 16.56 -9.72
CA ALA A 161 16.01 17.28 -8.67
C ALA A 161 16.84 16.36 -7.75
N LEU A 162 16.44 15.12 -7.54
CA LEU A 162 17.20 14.15 -6.74
C LEU A 162 18.42 13.57 -7.47
N LEU A 163 18.48 13.61 -8.81
CA LEU A 163 19.59 13.03 -9.56
C LEU A 163 20.95 13.69 -9.20
N PRO A 164 21.08 15.02 -9.15
CA PRO A 164 22.28 15.68 -8.66
C PRO A 164 22.65 15.29 -7.22
N VAL A 165 21.65 15.18 -6.33
CA VAL A 165 21.87 14.77 -4.93
C VAL A 165 22.44 13.36 -4.86
N ILE A 166 21.84 12.41 -5.58
CA ILE A 166 22.28 11.02 -5.64
C ILE A 166 23.67 10.92 -6.26
N TYR A 167 23.91 11.61 -7.37
CA TYR A 167 25.20 11.62 -8.04
C TYR A 167 26.30 12.14 -7.12
N LEU A 168 26.09 13.29 -6.46
CA LEU A 168 27.07 13.87 -5.55
C LEU A 168 27.27 13.02 -4.29
N ASN A 169 26.22 12.36 -3.80
CA ASN A 169 26.35 11.40 -2.70
C ASN A 169 27.26 10.25 -3.13
N LEU A 170 26.93 9.55 -4.23
CA LEU A 170 27.71 8.43 -4.76
C LEU A 170 29.14 8.82 -5.11
N ARG A 171 29.35 10.04 -5.61
CA ARG A 171 30.69 10.57 -5.92
C ARG A 171 31.56 10.76 -4.68
N ASN A 172 30.97 10.98 -3.50
CA ASN A 172 31.71 11.07 -2.24
C ASN A 172 32.00 9.69 -1.59
N TRP A 173 31.45 8.61 -2.16
CA TRP A 173 31.70 7.24 -1.74
C TRP A 173 32.77 6.59 -2.60
N CYS A 174 33.74 5.95 -1.95
CA CYS A 174 34.72 5.12 -2.63
C CYS A 174 34.10 3.74 -2.99
N CYS A 175 33.24 3.71 -4.00
CA CYS A 175 32.53 2.50 -4.44
C CYS A 175 33.47 1.34 -4.81
N VAL A 176 34.68 1.65 -5.30
CA VAL A 176 35.71 0.65 -5.60
C VAL A 176 36.21 0.00 -4.32
N THR A 177 36.49 0.78 -3.28
CA THR A 177 36.89 0.25 -1.96
C THR A 177 35.78 -0.56 -1.32
N PHE A 178 34.52 -0.14 -1.46
CA PHE A 178 33.37 -0.90 -0.99
C PHE A 178 33.31 -2.29 -1.66
N SER A 179 33.36 -2.31 -2.99
CA SER A 179 33.26 -3.54 -3.80
C SER A 179 34.40 -4.52 -3.46
N LEU A 180 35.63 -4.02 -3.36
CA LEU A 180 36.79 -4.82 -2.99
C LEU A 180 36.71 -5.34 -1.54
N SER A 181 36.14 -4.57 -0.62
CA SER A 181 35.96 -4.98 0.78
C SER A 181 34.92 -6.09 0.93
N ILE A 182 33.89 -6.11 0.07
CA ILE A 182 32.93 -7.23 0.01
C ILE A 182 33.67 -8.50 -0.41
N VAL A 183 34.41 -8.44 -1.52
CA VAL A 183 35.12 -9.60 -2.09
C VAL A 183 36.16 -10.16 -1.13
N ARG A 184 36.84 -9.30 -0.37
CA ARG A 184 37.87 -9.70 0.60
C ARG A 184 37.34 -10.16 1.95
N ASN A 185 36.02 -10.11 2.18
CA ASN A 185 35.40 -10.38 3.48
C ASN A 185 35.95 -9.50 4.63
N THR A 186 36.54 -8.35 4.30
CA THR A 186 37.07 -7.36 5.27
C THR A 186 36.06 -6.25 5.54
N LEU A 187 34.80 -6.46 5.16
CA LEU A 187 33.73 -5.47 5.27
C LEU A 187 33.44 -5.06 6.72
N MET A 188 33.79 -5.93 7.66
CA MET A 188 33.70 -5.65 9.10
C MET A 188 34.92 -4.89 9.64
N GLU A 189 36.05 -4.90 8.93
CA GLU A 189 37.31 -4.35 9.41
C GLU A 189 37.46 -2.87 9.04
N LYS A 190 36.99 -2.47 7.84
CA LYS A 190 36.99 -1.06 7.43
C LYS A 190 35.74 -0.34 7.92
N SER A 191 35.92 0.77 8.62
CA SER A 191 34.80 1.56 9.09
C SER A 191 34.07 2.23 7.92
N VAL A 192 32.73 2.39 8.01
CA VAL A 192 31.93 3.18 7.03
C VAL A 192 32.53 4.57 6.81
N VAL A 193 33.15 5.11 7.86
CA VAL A 193 33.86 6.39 7.86
C VAL A 193 34.96 6.43 6.80
N GLU A 194 35.75 5.36 6.63
CA GLU A 194 36.85 5.29 5.67
C GLU A 194 36.39 5.22 4.21
N MET A 195 35.15 4.80 3.96
CA MET A 195 34.61 4.73 2.61
C MET A 195 34.18 6.09 2.08
N TRP A 196 34.08 7.10 2.95
CA TRP A 196 33.71 8.46 2.62
C TRP A 196 34.95 9.33 2.49
N HIS A 197 35.21 9.89 1.30
CA HIS A 197 36.33 10.82 1.11
C HIS A 197 35.89 12.29 1.14
N GLY A 198 34.63 12.59 0.83
CA GLY A 198 34.05 13.92 1.04
C GLY A 198 34.61 15.05 0.17
N GLU A 199 35.30 14.73 -0.94
CA GLU A 199 35.92 15.73 -1.84
C GLU A 199 34.92 16.77 -2.36
N VAL A 200 33.67 16.36 -2.61
CA VAL A 200 32.60 17.23 -3.09
C VAL A 200 31.51 17.42 -2.03
N PHE A 201 31.90 17.44 -0.76
CA PHE A 201 30.97 17.60 0.35
C PHE A 201 30.23 18.95 0.31
N GLN A 202 30.89 20.04 -0.07
CA GLN A 202 30.26 21.36 -0.07
C GLN A 202 29.17 21.46 -1.14
N GLU A 203 29.45 21.00 -2.35
CA GLU A 203 28.51 20.93 -3.46
C GLU A 203 27.36 19.99 -3.12
N PHE A 204 27.67 18.83 -2.54
CA PHE A 204 26.67 17.87 -2.09
C PHE A 204 25.74 18.47 -1.04
N TRP A 205 26.29 19.17 -0.05
CA TRP A 205 25.52 19.78 1.03
C TRP A 205 24.60 20.88 0.51
N TRP A 206 25.11 21.83 -0.28
CA TRP A 206 24.30 22.91 -0.84
C TRP A 206 23.22 22.41 -1.79
N THR A 207 23.54 21.41 -2.62
CA THR A 207 22.56 20.79 -3.53
C THR A 207 21.45 20.10 -2.74
N THR A 208 21.80 19.36 -1.69
CA THR A 208 20.83 18.68 -0.83
C THR A 208 19.94 19.67 -0.08
N LEU A 209 20.52 20.74 0.46
CA LEU A 209 19.75 21.79 1.14
C LEU A 209 18.80 22.49 0.18
N ALA A 210 19.28 22.89 -1.01
CA ALA A 210 18.45 23.53 -2.03
C ALA A 210 17.28 22.63 -2.46
N TYR A 211 17.54 21.33 -2.64
CA TYR A 211 16.50 20.34 -2.91
C TYR A 211 15.41 20.32 -1.83
N PHE A 212 15.79 20.15 -0.54
CA PHE A 212 14.80 20.09 0.53
C PHE A 212 14.04 21.41 0.72
N ILE A 213 14.69 22.56 0.54
CA ILE A 213 14.00 23.86 0.59
C ILE A 213 12.96 23.94 -0.53
N ALA A 214 13.33 23.58 -1.76
CA ALA A 214 12.41 23.60 -2.89
C ALA A 214 11.24 22.63 -2.68
N ASP A 215 11.50 21.42 -2.16
CA ASP A 215 10.46 20.42 -1.90
C ASP A 215 9.51 20.85 -0.77
N ILE A 216 10.04 21.45 0.31
CA ILE A 216 9.23 22.05 1.38
C ILE A 216 8.32 23.14 0.82
N ILE A 217 8.86 24.08 0.04
CA ILE A 217 8.06 25.16 -0.57
C ILE A 217 6.97 24.55 -1.46
N TRP A 218 7.30 23.54 -2.26
CA TRP A 218 6.35 22.87 -3.15
C TRP A 218 5.19 22.25 -2.38
N VAL A 219 5.47 21.48 -1.32
CA VAL A 219 4.45 20.82 -0.49
C VAL A 219 3.62 21.83 0.31
N VAL A 220 4.19 22.97 0.72
CA VAL A 220 3.44 24.05 1.38
C VAL A 220 2.47 24.73 0.41
N VAL A 221 2.90 25.00 -0.83
CA VAL A 221 2.07 25.67 -1.84
C VAL A 221 1.00 24.73 -2.42
N LEU A 222 1.34 23.45 -2.59
CA LEU A 222 0.48 22.42 -3.19
C LEU A 222 0.37 21.20 -2.26
N PRO A 223 -0.34 21.28 -1.13
CA PRO A 223 -0.39 20.20 -0.13
C PRO A 223 -0.99 18.89 -0.66
N ASP A 224 -1.83 18.96 -1.69
CA ASP A 224 -2.45 17.79 -2.34
C ASP A 224 -1.50 17.01 -3.24
N CYS A 225 -0.27 17.49 -3.48
CA CYS A 225 0.73 16.76 -4.26
C CYS A 225 1.21 15.49 -3.55
N VAL A 226 0.98 15.38 -2.24
CA VAL A 226 1.35 14.24 -1.41
C VAL A 226 0.19 13.83 -0.49
N LYS A 227 0.13 12.55 -0.10
CA LYS A 227 -0.98 12.03 0.73
C LYS A 227 -1.02 12.57 2.16
N SER A 228 0.15 12.93 2.70
CA SER A 228 0.28 13.37 4.08
C SER A 228 1.31 14.51 4.17
N PRO A 229 0.93 15.74 3.75
CA PRO A 229 1.85 16.86 3.68
C PRO A 229 2.48 17.17 5.04
N GLY A 230 1.73 17.08 6.13
CA GLY A 230 2.26 17.33 7.49
C GLY A 230 3.34 16.36 7.95
N VAL A 231 3.24 15.06 7.59
CA VAL A 231 4.28 14.08 7.94
C VAL A 231 5.54 14.32 7.11
N ILE A 232 5.36 14.63 5.82
CA ILE A 232 6.45 14.89 4.88
C ILE A 232 7.20 16.17 5.25
N LEU A 233 6.50 17.26 5.56
CA LEU A 233 7.12 18.51 6.03
C LEU A 233 7.92 18.29 7.32
N LYS A 234 7.35 17.61 8.32
CA LYS A 234 8.08 17.28 9.56
C LYS A 234 9.34 16.45 9.27
N HIS A 235 9.25 15.49 8.37
CA HIS A 235 10.39 14.70 7.93
C HIS A 235 11.45 15.57 7.26
N HIS A 236 11.09 16.46 6.33
CA HIS A 236 12.06 17.34 5.68
C HIS A 236 12.71 18.32 6.65
N PHE A 237 11.96 18.94 7.57
CA PHE A 237 12.55 19.79 8.60
C PHE A 237 13.51 19.02 9.50
N ALA A 238 13.14 17.79 9.89
CA ALA A 238 14.02 16.89 10.63
C ALA A 238 15.31 16.57 9.85
N THR A 239 15.18 16.23 8.56
CA THR A 239 16.33 15.93 7.69
C THR A 239 17.22 17.16 7.49
N VAL A 240 16.65 18.34 7.26
CA VAL A 240 17.39 19.60 7.15
C VAL A 240 18.19 19.85 8.45
N GLY A 241 17.53 19.77 9.61
CA GLY A 241 18.23 19.88 10.90
C GLY A 241 19.34 18.84 11.07
N TYR A 242 19.13 17.62 10.57
CA TYR A 242 20.11 16.54 10.66
C TYR A 242 21.35 16.80 9.79
N ILE A 243 21.19 17.29 8.56
CA ILE A 243 22.33 17.59 7.66
C ILE A 243 23.12 18.84 8.07
N PHE A 244 22.61 19.67 8.99
CA PHE A 244 23.40 20.77 9.57
C PHE A 244 24.50 20.26 10.51
N ILE A 245 24.34 19.09 11.14
CA ILE A 245 25.36 18.52 12.02
C ILE A 245 26.69 18.30 11.29
N PRO A 246 26.75 17.57 10.16
CA PRO A 246 27.98 17.40 9.39
C PRO A 246 28.48 18.71 8.75
N LYS A 247 27.64 19.75 8.60
CA LYS A 247 28.11 21.08 8.18
C LYS A 247 28.87 21.79 9.29
N LEU A 248 28.39 21.68 10.53
CA LEU A 248 29.01 22.27 11.72
C LEU A 248 30.21 21.44 12.21
N ARG A 249 30.23 20.14 11.89
CA ARG A 249 31.29 19.18 12.19
C ARG A 249 31.67 18.38 10.94
N PRO A 250 32.46 18.96 10.01
CA PRO A 250 32.85 18.31 8.75
C PRO A 250 33.54 16.96 8.91
N GLU A 251 34.19 16.70 10.06
CA GLU A 251 34.75 15.39 10.43
C GLU A 251 33.71 14.27 10.43
N HIS A 252 32.43 14.61 10.58
CA HIS A 252 31.30 13.68 10.50
C HIS A 252 30.55 13.78 9.18
N GLY A 253 31.16 14.33 8.11
CA GLY A 253 30.56 14.47 6.78
C GLY A 253 29.99 13.16 6.22
N TRP A 254 30.62 12.03 6.57
CA TRP A 254 30.18 10.69 6.20
C TRP A 254 28.76 10.35 6.71
N LEU A 255 28.32 10.94 7.83
CA LEU A 255 26.96 10.76 8.36
C LEU A 255 25.93 11.26 7.34
N MET A 256 26.19 12.40 6.71
CA MET A 256 25.32 12.94 5.67
C MET A 256 25.22 11.95 4.51
N GLY A 257 26.35 11.50 3.98
CA GLY A 257 26.38 10.55 2.88
C GLY A 257 25.59 9.27 3.19
N ALA A 258 25.81 8.74 4.40
CA ALA A 258 25.21 7.48 4.85
C ALA A 258 23.70 7.60 5.03
N CYS A 259 23.22 8.72 5.58
CA CYS A 259 21.79 8.96 5.72
C CYS A 259 21.15 9.21 4.35
N MET A 260 21.77 10.03 3.50
CA MET A 260 21.24 10.40 2.19
C MET A 260 21.24 9.28 1.15
N ILE A 261 21.81 8.10 1.45
CA ILE A 261 21.69 6.94 0.56
C ILE A 261 20.23 6.50 0.38
N VAL A 262 19.35 6.81 1.35
CA VAL A 262 17.91 6.52 1.26
C VAL A 262 17.24 7.17 0.07
N GLU A 263 17.78 8.28 -0.45
CA GLU A 263 17.21 8.95 -1.61
C GLU A 263 17.34 8.13 -2.89
N VAL A 264 18.28 7.18 -2.96
CA VAL A 264 18.31 6.19 -4.06
C VAL A 264 17.03 5.35 -4.04
N ASN A 265 16.60 4.90 -2.85
CA ASN A 265 15.36 4.16 -2.72
C ASN A 265 14.12 5.04 -2.99
N THR A 266 14.11 6.27 -2.48
CA THR A 266 13.06 7.26 -2.75
C THR A 266 12.91 7.50 -4.26
N TRP A 267 14.02 7.69 -4.98
CA TRP A 267 14.02 7.92 -6.42
C TRP A 267 13.41 6.74 -7.19
N PHE A 268 13.78 5.49 -6.87
CA PHE A 268 13.15 4.32 -7.50
C PHE A 268 11.66 4.18 -7.18
N LEU A 269 11.24 4.53 -5.97
CA LEU A 269 9.84 4.55 -5.58
C LEU A 269 9.05 5.57 -6.41
N ILE A 270 9.58 6.78 -6.58
CA ILE A 270 8.96 7.84 -7.40
C ILE A 270 8.96 7.43 -8.88
N ALA A 271 10.07 6.91 -9.40
CA ALA A 271 10.18 6.43 -10.78
C ALA A 271 9.13 5.35 -11.08
N ARG A 272 8.90 4.44 -10.13
CA ARG A 272 7.88 3.39 -10.24
C ARG A 272 6.47 3.98 -10.36
N ARG A 273 6.16 5.05 -9.63
CA ARG A 273 4.85 5.72 -9.71
C ARG A 273 4.72 6.51 -11.01
N ALA A 274 5.68 7.38 -11.31
CA ALA A 274 5.65 8.26 -12.47
C ALA A 274 5.61 7.51 -13.81
N LEU A 275 6.28 6.35 -13.90
CA LEU A 275 6.35 5.55 -15.13
C LEU A 275 5.26 4.48 -15.23
N ASN A 276 4.48 4.23 -14.18
CA ASN A 276 3.34 3.29 -14.16
C ASN A 276 2.03 3.93 -13.71
N LYS A 277 1.72 5.12 -14.22
CA LYS A 277 0.51 5.86 -13.85
C LYS A 277 -0.78 5.08 -14.08
N ARG A 278 -0.86 4.31 -15.17
CA ARG A 278 -2.03 3.52 -15.54
C ARG A 278 -2.20 2.25 -14.68
N GLY A 279 -1.20 1.91 -13.85
CA GLY A 279 -1.23 0.67 -13.07
C GLY A 279 -1.20 -0.57 -13.95
N ASP A 280 -0.62 -0.47 -15.15
CA ASP A 280 -0.57 -1.55 -16.12
C ASP A 280 0.09 -2.78 -15.49
N ARG A 281 -0.50 -3.95 -15.74
CA ARG A 281 0.10 -5.22 -15.35
C ARG A 281 1.26 -5.52 -16.30
N MET A 282 2.39 -5.96 -15.75
CA MET A 282 3.55 -6.32 -16.58
C MET A 282 3.23 -7.57 -17.41
N PHE A 283 3.69 -7.60 -18.66
CA PHE A 283 3.52 -8.74 -19.58
C PHE A 283 2.06 -9.11 -19.90
N THR A 284 1.12 -8.16 -19.82
CA THR A 284 -0.27 -8.35 -20.30
C THR A 284 -0.45 -7.87 -21.73
N THR A 285 -1.51 -8.35 -22.39
CA THR A 285 -1.92 -7.88 -23.72
C THR A 285 -2.09 -6.36 -23.74
N GLY A 286 -1.60 -5.70 -24.80
CA GLY A 286 -1.62 -4.24 -24.94
C GLY A 286 -0.42 -3.49 -24.33
N VAL A 287 0.43 -4.14 -23.53
CA VAL A 287 1.64 -3.51 -22.96
C VAL A 287 2.88 -3.96 -23.74
N THR A 288 3.65 -3.01 -24.27
CA THR A 288 4.88 -3.34 -25.01
C THR A 288 5.90 -4.06 -24.12
N VAL A 289 6.66 -5.01 -24.70
CA VAL A 289 7.68 -5.79 -23.98
C VAL A 289 8.71 -4.87 -23.32
N TRP A 290 9.17 -3.83 -24.02
CA TRP A 290 10.11 -2.84 -23.48
C TRP A 290 9.57 -2.12 -22.24
N LYS A 291 8.29 -1.69 -22.28
CA LYS A 291 7.63 -1.07 -21.14
C LYS A 291 7.56 -2.04 -19.95
N SER A 292 7.23 -3.32 -20.19
CA SER A 292 7.18 -4.35 -19.15
C SER A 292 8.55 -4.61 -18.52
N ILE A 293 9.61 -4.74 -19.33
CA ILE A 293 10.99 -4.92 -18.84
C ILE A 293 11.41 -3.73 -17.99
N ARG A 294 11.24 -2.50 -18.50
CA ARG A 294 11.57 -1.27 -17.75
C ARG A 294 10.84 -1.23 -16.40
N MET A 295 9.55 -1.53 -16.38
CA MET A 295 8.77 -1.53 -15.15
C MET A 295 9.20 -2.61 -14.15
N SER A 296 9.57 -3.78 -14.66
CA SER A 296 10.12 -4.89 -13.85
C SER A 296 11.45 -4.49 -13.22
N THR A 297 12.38 -3.94 -14.01
CA THR A 297 13.69 -3.49 -13.53
C THR A 297 13.57 -2.43 -12.44
N ILE A 298 12.77 -1.39 -12.67
CA ILE A 298 12.57 -0.32 -11.67
C ILE A 298 11.95 -0.89 -10.38
N SER A 299 10.97 -1.78 -10.51
CA SER A 299 10.32 -2.42 -9.36
C SER A 299 11.31 -3.29 -8.58
N PHE A 300 12.15 -4.06 -9.27
CA PHE A 300 13.20 -4.86 -8.66
C PHE A 300 14.22 -3.99 -7.93
N CYS A 301 14.75 -2.94 -8.57
CA CYS A 301 15.68 -1.98 -7.96
C CYS A 301 15.06 -1.29 -6.74
N PHE A 302 13.78 -0.92 -6.79
CA PHE A 302 13.06 -0.38 -5.65
C PHE A 302 13.09 -1.35 -4.46
N TYR A 303 12.67 -2.61 -4.64
CA TYR A 303 12.63 -3.56 -3.52
C TYR A 303 14.02 -3.94 -3.01
N LEU A 304 14.99 -4.08 -3.91
CA LEU A 304 16.38 -4.37 -3.54
C LEU A 304 16.96 -3.23 -2.68
N THR A 305 16.87 -2.00 -3.17
CA THR A 305 17.37 -0.83 -2.44
C THR A 305 16.59 -0.60 -1.14
N TRP A 306 15.27 -0.81 -1.15
CA TRP A 306 14.43 -0.71 0.05
C TRP A 306 14.90 -1.68 1.13
N PHE A 307 15.07 -2.95 0.78
CA PHE A 307 15.49 -3.99 1.71
C PHE A 307 16.89 -3.70 2.25
N VAL A 308 17.87 -3.49 1.36
CA VAL A 308 19.27 -3.27 1.74
C VAL A 308 19.41 -1.98 2.56
N ILE A 309 18.87 -0.86 2.10
CA ILE A 309 19.08 0.42 2.76
C ILE A 309 18.28 0.51 4.06
N ARG A 310 16.96 0.23 4.00
CA ARG A 310 16.08 0.51 5.14
C ARG A 310 16.12 -0.56 6.22
N LEU A 311 16.30 -1.83 5.85
CA LEU A 311 16.25 -2.94 6.81
C LEU A 311 17.63 -3.39 7.29
N ILE A 312 18.69 -3.13 6.53
CA ILE A 312 20.05 -3.55 6.90
C ILE A 312 20.92 -2.33 7.25
N ILE A 313 21.13 -1.42 6.30
CA ILE A 313 22.08 -0.30 6.49
C ILE A 313 21.61 0.63 7.60
N TYR A 314 20.35 1.06 7.62
CA TYR A 314 19.86 2.04 8.60
C TYR A 314 19.95 1.58 10.06
N PRO A 315 19.50 0.36 10.42
CA PRO A 315 19.71 -0.19 11.76
C PRO A 315 21.20 -0.34 12.11
N TYR A 316 22.04 -0.75 11.15
CA TYR A 316 23.48 -0.83 11.35
C TYR A 316 24.10 0.56 11.61
N LEU A 317 23.69 1.59 10.88
CA LEU A 317 24.16 2.97 11.07
C LEU A 317 23.89 3.49 12.47
N MET A 318 22.80 3.08 13.13
CA MET A 318 22.56 3.43 14.53
C MET A 318 23.73 3.00 15.44
N VAL A 319 24.22 1.77 15.26
CA VAL A 319 25.33 1.26 16.08
C VAL A 319 26.60 2.09 15.84
N VAL A 320 26.88 2.44 14.57
CA VAL A 320 28.03 3.28 14.21
C VAL A 320 27.88 4.70 14.78
N ILE A 321 26.70 5.30 14.66
CA ILE A 321 26.39 6.64 15.19
C ILE A 321 26.54 6.69 16.72
N VAL A 322 26.04 5.70 17.44
CA VAL A 322 26.16 5.63 18.90
C VAL A 322 27.63 5.51 19.32
N ARG A 323 28.44 4.72 18.61
CA ARG A 323 29.89 4.63 18.87
C ARG A 323 30.60 5.96 18.67
N GLU A 324 30.27 6.69 17.61
CA GLU A 324 30.84 8.01 17.33
C GLU A 324 30.39 9.06 18.34
N TRP A 325 29.14 9.01 18.78
CA TRP A 325 28.66 9.85 19.89
C TRP A 325 29.39 9.56 21.20
N ILE A 326 29.60 8.29 21.57
CA ILE A 326 30.36 7.91 22.77
C ILE A 326 31.80 8.42 22.69
N LYS A 327 32.46 8.22 21.55
CA LYS A 327 33.83 8.70 21.30
C LYS A 327 33.92 10.22 21.46
N GLU A 328 32.98 10.95 20.86
CA GLU A 328 32.92 12.41 20.97
C GLU A 328 32.60 12.86 22.41
N SER A 329 31.75 12.12 23.12
CA SER A 329 31.42 12.40 24.52
C SER A 329 32.64 12.26 25.43
N HIS A 330 33.48 11.24 25.21
CA HIS A 330 34.76 11.11 25.92
C HIS A 330 35.72 12.25 25.57
N ARG A 331 35.75 12.69 24.31
CA ARG A 331 36.62 13.79 23.85
C ARG A 331 36.24 15.14 24.49
N VAL A 332 34.96 15.45 24.56
CA VAL A 332 34.45 16.72 25.11
C VAL A 332 34.29 16.67 26.63
N GLY A 333 34.28 15.48 27.24
CA GLY A 333 34.10 15.28 28.68
C GLY A 333 32.64 15.36 29.14
N THR A 334 31.68 15.38 28.21
CA THR A 334 30.24 15.38 28.51
C THR A 334 29.44 14.64 27.43
N PRO A 335 28.40 13.87 27.80
CA PRO A 335 27.49 13.24 26.82
C PRO A 335 26.63 14.26 26.07
N LEU A 336 26.49 15.48 26.59
CA LEU A 336 25.71 16.56 25.98
C LEU A 336 26.56 17.37 24.99
N ASN A 337 26.79 16.78 23.81
CA ASN A 337 27.46 17.43 22.69
C ASN A 337 26.55 17.44 21.44
N ILE A 338 26.93 18.18 20.40
CA ILE A 338 26.11 18.32 19.18
C ILE A 338 25.82 16.98 18.49
N ILE A 339 26.73 16.00 18.61
CA ILE A 339 26.57 14.67 18.02
C ILE A 339 25.50 13.85 18.78
N ALA A 340 25.17 14.18 20.02
CA ALA A 340 24.10 13.53 20.78
C ALA A 340 22.72 13.63 20.10
N ILE A 341 22.52 14.62 19.23
CA ILE A 341 21.29 14.76 18.42
C ILE A 341 21.19 13.63 17.38
N THR A 342 22.32 13.16 16.84
CA THR A 342 22.36 12.17 15.74
C THR A 342 21.70 10.82 16.10
N PRO A 343 21.96 10.15 17.23
CA PRO A 343 21.27 8.90 17.58
C PRO A 343 19.77 9.12 17.81
N VAL A 344 19.36 10.26 18.39
CA VAL A 344 17.94 10.58 18.59
C VAL A 344 17.22 10.69 17.26
N MET A 345 17.79 11.44 16.31
CA MET A 345 17.24 11.59 14.96
C MET A 345 17.23 10.26 14.21
N GLN A 346 18.30 9.47 14.32
CA GLN A 346 18.38 8.15 13.69
C GLN A 346 17.31 7.19 14.23
N CYS A 347 16.99 7.23 15.52
CA CYS A 347 15.89 6.45 16.12
C CYS A 347 14.55 6.80 15.45
N VAL A 348 14.27 8.08 15.28
CA VAL A 348 13.05 8.57 14.62
C VAL A 348 12.98 8.07 13.17
N PHE A 349 14.08 8.17 12.40
CA PHE A 349 14.11 7.70 11.02
C PHE A 349 13.96 6.18 10.89
N ILE A 350 14.58 5.40 11.79
CA ILE A 350 14.38 3.95 11.84
C ILE A 350 12.92 3.61 12.15
N PHE A 351 12.30 4.30 13.11
CA PHE A 351 10.88 4.10 13.42
C PHE A 351 9.98 4.41 12.20
N LEU A 352 10.19 5.54 11.53
CA LEU A 352 9.45 5.90 10.31
C LEU A 352 9.66 4.87 9.20
N ASN A 353 10.89 4.37 9.02
CA ASN A 353 11.18 3.30 8.07
C ASN A 353 10.44 2.00 8.41
N MET A 354 10.39 1.61 9.67
CA MET A 354 9.63 0.42 10.11
C MET A 354 8.13 0.59 9.88
N LYS A 355 7.57 1.76 10.20
CA LYS A 355 6.17 2.09 9.90
C LYS A 355 5.87 1.93 8.42
N TRP A 356 6.65 2.58 7.55
CA TRP A 356 6.44 2.51 6.10
C TRP A 356 6.66 1.10 5.54
N THR A 357 7.57 0.32 6.11
CA THR A 357 7.74 -1.11 5.81
C THR A 357 6.49 -1.91 6.12
N VAL A 358 5.91 -1.71 7.30
CA VAL A 358 4.66 -2.37 7.70
C VAL A 358 3.51 -1.96 6.78
N ASP A 359 3.42 -0.67 6.42
CA ASP A 359 2.40 -0.17 5.50
C ASP A 359 2.56 -0.79 4.09
N LEU A 360 3.81 -0.92 3.60
CA LEU A 360 4.12 -1.59 2.33
C LEU A 360 3.64 -3.05 2.34
N ILE A 361 4.03 -3.81 3.36
CA ILE A 361 3.70 -5.23 3.49
C ILE A 361 2.19 -5.42 3.61
N ARG A 362 1.51 -4.63 4.46
CA ARG A 362 0.05 -4.68 4.63
C ARG A 362 -0.68 -4.35 3.33
N SER A 363 -0.16 -3.41 2.53
CA SER A 363 -0.75 -3.09 1.23
C SER A 363 -0.71 -4.27 0.26
N LYS A 364 0.33 -5.12 0.35
CA LYS A 364 0.49 -6.32 -0.48
C LYS A 364 -0.31 -7.51 0.03
N LEU A 365 -0.31 -7.76 1.34
CA LEU A 365 -1.03 -8.89 1.95
C LEU A 365 -2.55 -8.79 1.80
N LYS A 366 -3.11 -7.57 1.79
CA LYS A 366 -4.56 -7.37 1.67
C LYS A 366 -5.12 -7.72 0.28
N GLY A 367 -4.30 -8.16 -0.68
CA GLY A 367 -4.76 -8.46 -2.05
C GLY A 367 -5.39 -7.28 -2.79
N ARG A 368 -5.29 -6.06 -2.23
CA ARG A 368 -5.87 -4.82 -2.77
C ARG A 368 -5.01 -4.30 -3.91
N GLY A 369 -4.98 -5.05 -5.02
CA GLY A 369 -4.42 -4.61 -6.31
C GLY A 369 -3.03 -3.96 -6.26
N ALA A 370 -2.71 -3.16 -7.27
CA ALA A 370 -1.49 -2.36 -7.25
C ALA A 370 -1.52 -1.40 -6.05
N SER A 371 -0.51 -1.45 -5.17
CA SER A 371 -0.42 -0.55 -4.01
C SER A 371 -0.53 0.90 -4.50
N LYS A 372 -1.49 1.69 -3.97
CA LYS A 372 -1.81 3.08 -4.37
C LYS A 372 -0.67 4.12 -4.17
N GLY A 373 0.60 3.70 -4.22
CA GLY A 373 1.78 4.47 -3.83
C GLY A 373 1.84 4.66 -2.32
N LEU A 374 2.95 4.30 -1.69
CA LEU A 374 3.30 4.87 -0.39
C LEU A 374 3.54 6.36 -0.55
#